data_AF-A0AAV9PXK3-F1
#
_entry.id   AF-A0AAV9PXK3-F1
#
_cell.length_a   1.000
_cell.length_b   1.000
_cell.length_c   1.000
_cell.angle_alpha   90.00
_cell.angle_beta   90.00
_cell.angle_gamma   90.00
#
_symmetry.space_group_name_H-M   'P 1'
#
loop_
_entity.id
_entity.type
_entity.pdbx_description
1 polymer ?
#
loop_
_entity_poly.entity_id
_entity_poly.type
_entity_poly.pdbx_seq_one_letter_code
_entity_poly.pdbx_strand_id
1 'polypeptide(L)'
;MTTETDTKSLSSRKSEVFRHVAAHRKLERLQRAWKLRASALDLYQTLQLPPKRQSQELDKSFVGSIDPFDSLPLPATTEVYHLLQFDQLYISPALDHSKIPRQPSSTYLHDELSAYGFLARIAAIKARCADFGAFHQALKLKAEAMRRLREILPHMNDITRLSRAVMSLMYAESWCDNYQAADVHLQLLGVMNNRHGLETTDLICILHQDIQRATLTLARTHFSMQDKIWNALEGDFIHSFAAGGDLEAGPQGPFGWILREMTTAFTALDVLQRSDAPRNIRNAAAIKCLHIMGSIVNHYHSTSDTVEKYTALAVLYRIRRAADMERIPLCARDIYDSGRAILPRLRELLIATSHDEPAMRLWVLSVGSMAGDSWFKQEFSHLAKTLGLHDPAAVSGLLSDFEFSTRAGLNLEVG
;
A
#
# COMPACT_ATOMS: atom_id res chain seq x y z
N MET A 1 66.90 1.13 -31.76
CA MET A 1 66.26 1.87 -30.65
C MET A 1 64.76 1.67 -30.74
N THR A 2 64.23 0.61 -30.12
CA THR A 2 62.78 0.33 -30.06
C THR A 2 62.51 -0.71 -28.97
N THR A 3 62.35 -0.29 -27.71
CA THR A 3 61.88 -1.15 -26.60
C THR A 3 61.16 -0.34 -25.50
N GLU A 4 60.17 0.49 -25.85
CA GLU A 4 59.33 1.20 -24.85
C GLU A 4 57.82 1.01 -25.00
N THR A 5 57.36 0.29 -26.04
CA THR A 5 55.92 0.09 -26.30
C THR A 5 55.32 -1.16 -25.66
N ASP A 6 56.12 -2.16 -25.27
CA ASP A 6 55.60 -3.43 -24.71
C ASP A 6 55.37 -3.41 -23.19
N THR A 7 56.01 -2.53 -22.43
CA THR A 7 55.89 -2.50 -20.97
C THR A 7 54.56 -1.88 -20.49
N LYS A 8 54.00 -0.92 -21.24
CA LYS A 8 52.70 -0.29 -20.92
C LYS A 8 51.51 -1.22 -21.19
N SER A 9 51.56 -2.06 -22.23
CA SER A 9 50.49 -3.01 -22.55
C SER A 9 50.40 -4.17 -21.54
N LEU A 10 51.56 -4.65 -21.06
CA LEU A 10 51.67 -5.67 -20.01
C LEU A 10 51.22 -5.16 -18.64
N SER A 11 51.48 -3.89 -18.32
CA SER A 11 50.99 -3.22 -17.11
C SER A 11 49.45 -3.12 -17.07
N SER A 12 48.85 -2.73 -18.21
CA SER A 12 47.39 -2.63 -18.36
C SER A 12 46.68 -3.98 -18.18
N ARG A 13 47.19 -5.02 -18.84
CA ARG A 13 46.66 -6.40 -18.70
C ARG A 13 46.81 -6.95 -17.30
N LYS A 14 47.93 -6.71 -16.61
CA LYS A 14 48.10 -7.11 -15.21
C LYS A 14 47.06 -6.43 -14.30
N SER A 15 46.82 -5.13 -14.50
CA SER A 15 45.81 -4.37 -13.74
C SER A 15 44.37 -4.88 -13.96
N GLU A 16 44.02 -5.30 -15.17
CA GLU A 16 42.72 -5.93 -15.45
C GLU A 16 42.60 -7.31 -14.79
N VAL A 17 43.66 -8.12 -14.84
CA VAL A 17 43.70 -9.43 -14.18
C VAL A 17 43.54 -9.28 -12.66
N PHE A 18 44.21 -8.30 -12.04
CA PHE A 18 44.03 -8.03 -10.60
C PHE A 18 42.61 -7.58 -10.26
N ARG A 19 41.97 -6.76 -11.10
CA ARG A 19 40.57 -6.34 -10.92
C ARG A 19 39.60 -7.53 -11.07
N HIS A 20 39.81 -8.39 -12.05
CA HIS A 20 39.03 -9.62 -12.22
C HIS A 20 39.21 -10.61 -11.06
N VAL A 21 40.45 -10.80 -10.58
CA VAL A 21 40.73 -11.65 -9.42
C VAL A 21 40.11 -11.07 -8.14
N ALA A 22 40.14 -9.74 -7.96
CA ALA A 22 39.48 -9.08 -6.84
C ALA A 22 37.95 -9.24 -6.91
N ALA A 23 37.36 -9.08 -8.09
CA ALA A 23 35.93 -9.30 -8.31
C ALA A 23 35.52 -10.77 -8.07
N HIS A 24 36.32 -11.73 -8.53
CA HIS A 24 36.09 -13.16 -8.28
C HIS A 24 36.20 -13.51 -6.80
N ARG A 25 37.21 -12.98 -6.10
CA ARG A 25 37.35 -13.15 -4.64
C ARG A 25 36.20 -12.51 -3.87
N LYS A 26 35.68 -11.36 -4.34
CA LYS A 26 34.48 -10.73 -3.76
C LYS A 26 33.24 -11.59 -3.97
N LEU A 27 33.05 -12.14 -5.17
CA LEU A 27 31.97 -13.07 -5.50
C LEU A 27 32.03 -14.35 -4.65
N GLU A 28 33.21 -14.96 -4.51
CA GLU A 28 33.39 -16.14 -3.66
C GLU A 28 33.08 -15.86 -2.19
N ARG A 29 33.46 -14.68 -1.67
CA ARG A 29 33.10 -14.29 -0.29
C ARG A 29 31.60 -14.14 -0.13
N LEU A 30 30.92 -13.52 -1.10
CA LEU A 30 29.46 -13.40 -1.10
C LEU A 30 28.78 -14.77 -1.18
N GLN A 31 29.26 -15.68 -2.03
CA GLN A 31 28.76 -17.05 -2.11
C GLN A 31 28.97 -17.84 -0.83
N ARG A 32 30.12 -17.67 -0.15
CA ARG A 32 30.36 -18.28 1.18
C ARG A 32 29.42 -17.72 2.24
N ALA A 33 29.21 -16.39 2.26
CA ALA A 33 28.26 -15.76 3.16
C ALA A 33 26.82 -16.24 2.88
N TRP A 34 26.43 -16.40 1.62
CA TRP A 34 25.13 -16.96 1.24
C TRP A 34 24.98 -18.43 1.65
N LYS A 35 26.02 -19.26 1.48
CA LYS A 35 26.01 -20.66 1.94
C LYS A 35 25.91 -20.76 3.46
N LEU A 36 26.65 -19.94 4.20
CA LEU A 36 26.56 -19.87 5.66
C LEU A 36 25.16 -19.42 6.12
N ARG A 37 24.55 -18.46 5.41
CA ARG A 37 23.16 -18.03 5.66
C ARG A 37 22.14 -19.12 5.35
N ALA A 38 22.30 -19.85 4.25
CA ALA A 38 21.44 -20.97 3.90
C ALA A 38 21.55 -22.10 4.96
N SER A 39 22.76 -22.41 5.43
CA SER A 39 22.98 -23.38 6.50
C SER A 39 22.45 -22.93 7.86
N ALA A 40 22.51 -21.63 8.18
CA ALA A 40 21.90 -21.08 9.40
C ALA A 40 20.36 -21.12 9.34
N LEU A 41 19.78 -20.90 8.15
CA LEU A 41 18.35 -21.05 7.91
C LEU A 41 17.89 -22.52 7.97
N ASP A 42 18.70 -23.45 7.49
CA ASP A 42 18.47 -24.90 7.59
C ASP A 42 18.43 -25.36 9.06
N LEU A 43 19.32 -24.81 9.89
CA LEU A 43 19.33 -24.97 11.34
C LEU A 43 18.05 -24.42 12.01
N TYR A 44 17.54 -23.28 11.55
CA TYR A 44 16.29 -22.70 12.00
C TYR A 44 15.05 -23.50 11.55
N GLN A 45 15.09 -24.14 10.38
CA GLN A 45 14.03 -25.03 9.92
C GLN A 45 14.04 -26.37 10.66
N THR A 46 15.21 -26.90 11.04
CA THR A 46 15.29 -28.08 11.92
C THR A 46 14.75 -27.83 13.33
N LEU A 47 14.67 -26.57 13.77
CA LEU A 47 14.05 -26.18 15.04
C LEU A 47 12.52 -25.99 14.94
N GLN A 48 11.91 -26.11 13.75
CA GLN A 48 10.47 -25.95 13.51
C GLN A 48 9.73 -27.29 13.29
N LEU A 49 10.08 -28.35 14.03
CA LEU A 49 9.23 -29.53 14.17
C LEU A 49 8.32 -29.38 15.42
N PRO A 50 6.97 -29.49 15.31
CA PRO A 50 6.06 -29.42 16.47
C PRO A 50 5.77 -30.83 17.04
N PRO A 51 5.05 -30.99 18.17
CA PRO A 51 4.92 -30.14 19.36
C PRO A 51 5.02 -30.97 20.68
N LYS A 52 5.34 -30.34 21.83
CA LYS A 52 4.70 -30.61 23.15
C LYS A 52 5.34 -29.81 24.28
N ARG A 53 4.49 -29.03 24.95
CA ARG A 53 4.64 -28.57 26.35
C ARG A 53 6.02 -27.99 26.71
N GLN A 54 6.33 -26.80 26.23
CA GLN A 54 7.39 -25.96 26.84
C GLN A 54 7.27 -24.47 26.51
N SER A 55 6.10 -24.01 26.08
CA SER A 55 5.84 -22.63 25.64
C SER A 55 5.49 -21.67 26.78
N GLN A 56 6.10 -21.81 27.95
CA GLN A 56 6.01 -20.80 29.03
C GLN A 56 7.35 -20.41 29.65
N GLU A 57 8.46 -21.11 29.37
CA GLU A 57 9.77 -20.77 29.94
C GLU A 57 10.82 -20.30 28.92
N LEU A 58 10.60 -20.50 27.61
CA LEU A 58 11.54 -20.07 26.56
C LEU A 58 11.38 -18.61 26.10
N ASP A 59 10.25 -17.96 26.40
CA ASP A 59 10.02 -16.54 26.06
C ASP A 59 10.81 -15.55 26.93
N LYS A 60 11.62 -16.03 27.89
CA LYS A 60 12.46 -15.19 28.75
C LYS A 60 13.97 -15.32 28.53
N SER A 61 14.44 -16.31 27.76
CA SER A 61 15.88 -16.60 27.62
C SER A 61 16.49 -16.28 26.24
N PHE A 62 15.69 -15.76 25.30
CA PHE A 62 16.20 -15.18 24.04
C PHE A 62 15.61 -13.78 23.81
N VAL A 63 15.73 -12.90 24.81
CA VAL A 63 15.64 -11.44 24.57
C VAL A 63 17.03 -10.97 24.12
N GLY A 64 17.52 -11.53 23.01
CA GLY A 64 18.53 -10.85 22.23
C GLY A 64 17.81 -9.71 21.53
N SER A 65 18.14 -8.46 21.87
CA SER A 65 17.80 -7.32 21.02
C SER A 65 18.37 -7.62 19.65
N ILE A 66 17.56 -8.13 18.72
CA ILE A 66 17.94 -8.26 17.32
C ILE A 66 18.00 -6.83 16.82
N ASP A 67 19.17 -6.25 16.91
CA ASP A 67 19.44 -5.01 16.23
C ASP A 67 19.33 -5.30 14.73
N PRO A 68 18.38 -4.71 13.97
CA PRO A 68 18.31 -4.86 12.52
C PRO A 68 19.62 -4.43 11.83
N PHE A 69 20.54 -3.75 12.53
CA PHE A 69 21.86 -3.34 12.05
C PHE A 69 22.91 -4.46 12.00
N ASP A 70 22.78 -5.57 12.75
CA ASP A 70 23.83 -6.62 12.82
C ASP A 70 23.89 -7.53 11.58
N SER A 71 22.91 -7.44 10.68
CA SER A 71 22.79 -8.35 9.52
C SER A 71 22.50 -7.67 8.18
N LEU A 72 22.70 -6.34 8.08
CA LEU A 72 22.40 -5.59 6.86
C LEU A 72 23.15 -6.16 5.63
N PRO A 73 22.47 -6.29 4.48
CA PRO A 73 23.09 -6.73 3.22
C PRO A 73 23.92 -5.63 2.57
N LEU A 74 23.92 -4.42 3.16
CA LEU A 74 24.59 -3.22 2.69
C LEU A 74 25.76 -2.84 3.61
N PRO A 75 26.78 -2.12 3.10
CA PRO A 75 27.80 -1.53 3.95
C PRO A 75 27.16 -0.65 5.03
N ALA A 76 27.51 -0.88 6.29
CA ALA A 76 27.09 -0.04 7.40
C ALA A 76 27.83 1.31 7.33
N THR A 77 27.18 2.32 6.74
CA THR A 77 27.68 3.70 6.72
C THR A 77 26.82 4.59 7.61
N THR A 78 27.36 5.73 8.03
CA THR A 78 26.65 6.74 8.83
C THR A 78 25.37 7.21 8.14
N GLU A 79 25.40 7.35 6.82
CA GLU A 79 24.24 7.74 6.02
C GLU A 79 23.12 6.69 6.04
N VAL A 80 23.48 5.40 5.95
CA VAL A 80 22.51 4.30 6.06
C VAL A 80 21.88 4.28 7.45
N TYR A 81 22.70 4.45 8.50
CA TYR A 81 22.22 4.51 9.88
C TYR A 81 21.23 5.66 10.09
N HIS A 82 21.54 6.87 9.60
CA HIS A 82 20.63 8.01 9.73
C HIS A 82 19.31 7.83 9.00
N LEU A 83 19.29 7.14 7.85
CA LEU A 83 18.04 6.83 7.16
C LEU A 83 17.21 5.83 7.95
N LEU A 84 17.81 4.75 8.45
CA LEU A 84 17.09 3.73 9.22
C LEU A 84 16.58 4.27 10.56
N GLN A 85 17.35 5.13 11.24
CA GLN A 85 16.90 5.82 12.43
C GLN A 85 15.70 6.74 12.12
N PHE A 86 15.72 7.43 10.97
CA PHE A 86 14.59 8.26 10.53
C PHE A 86 13.34 7.42 10.26
N ASP A 87 13.49 6.23 9.67
CA ASP A 87 12.37 5.30 9.47
C ASP A 87 11.72 4.91 10.80
N GLN A 88 12.52 4.45 11.76
CA GLN A 88 12.05 4.00 13.06
C GLN A 88 11.37 5.12 13.87
N LEU A 89 11.90 6.34 13.81
CA LEU A 89 11.38 7.45 14.60
C LEU A 89 10.13 8.09 13.99
N TYR A 90 10.03 8.12 12.67
CA TYR A 90 9.01 8.92 11.99
C TYR A 90 8.14 8.10 11.02
N ILE A 91 8.75 7.26 10.19
CA ILE A 91 8.02 6.59 9.10
C ILE A 91 7.23 5.39 9.61
N SER A 92 7.88 4.40 10.23
CA SER A 92 7.19 3.18 10.68
C SER A 92 6.01 3.51 11.60
N PRO A 93 6.16 4.36 12.64
CA PRO A 93 5.05 4.71 13.51
C PRO A 93 3.87 5.36 12.76
N ALA A 94 4.15 6.29 11.85
CA ALA A 94 3.11 6.95 11.06
C ALA A 94 2.39 5.98 10.12
N LEU A 95 3.10 4.95 9.65
CA LEU A 95 2.57 3.94 8.77
C LEU A 95 1.84 2.80 9.50
N ASP A 96 2.15 2.57 10.77
CA ASP A 96 1.49 1.55 11.58
C ASP A 96 0.09 1.98 12.06
N HIS A 97 -0.30 3.24 11.84
CA HIS A 97 -1.65 3.73 12.15
C HIS A 97 -2.76 3.19 11.24
N SER A 98 -2.42 2.69 10.04
CA SER A 98 -3.42 2.14 9.11
C SER A 98 -4.02 0.84 9.65
N LYS A 99 -5.34 0.67 9.51
CA LYS A 99 -6.00 -0.61 9.86
C LYS A 99 -5.64 -1.74 8.91
N ILE A 100 -5.14 -1.42 7.73
CA ILE A 100 -4.71 -2.41 6.74
C ILE A 100 -3.23 -2.73 7.01
N PRO A 101 -2.91 -3.98 7.41
CA PRO A 101 -1.58 -4.35 7.84
C PRO A 101 -0.58 -4.27 6.68
N ARG A 102 0.60 -3.73 6.96
CA ARG A 102 1.73 -3.68 6.03
C ARG A 102 2.88 -4.53 6.53
N GLN A 103 3.76 -4.93 5.62
CA GLN A 103 4.97 -5.62 6.02
C GLN A 103 5.88 -4.69 6.84
N PRO A 104 6.54 -5.22 7.89
CA PRO A 104 7.48 -4.43 8.65
C PRO A 104 8.71 -4.09 7.81
N SER A 105 9.30 -2.93 8.05
CA SER A 105 10.49 -2.41 7.34
C SER A 105 11.63 -3.44 7.22
N SER A 106 11.78 -4.31 8.22
CA SER A 106 12.80 -5.37 8.25
C SER A 106 12.74 -6.33 7.05
N THR A 107 11.57 -6.57 6.46
CA THR A 107 11.44 -7.54 5.36
C THR A 107 12.17 -7.11 4.09
N TYR A 108 12.37 -5.80 3.90
CA TYR A 108 13.13 -5.25 2.78
C TYR A 108 14.64 -5.24 3.01
N LEU A 109 15.09 -5.48 4.25
CA LEU A 109 16.50 -5.47 4.63
C LEU A 109 17.17 -6.85 4.48
N HIS A 110 16.50 -7.87 3.94
CA HIS A 110 17.09 -9.21 3.78
C HIS A 110 17.91 -9.38 2.49
N ASP A 111 17.66 -8.55 1.48
CA ASP A 111 18.27 -8.61 0.16
C ASP A 111 18.87 -7.26 -0.21
N GLU A 112 20.03 -7.27 -0.87
CA GLU A 112 20.80 -6.06 -1.18
C GLU A 112 20.03 -5.12 -2.11
N LEU A 113 19.34 -5.67 -3.13
CA LEU A 113 18.58 -4.88 -4.08
C LEU A 113 17.33 -4.26 -3.41
N SER A 114 16.59 -5.05 -2.64
CA SER A 114 15.43 -4.58 -1.88
C SER A 114 15.82 -3.51 -0.85
N ALA A 115 16.98 -3.67 -0.20
CA ALA A 115 17.47 -2.72 0.78
C ALA A 115 17.81 -1.35 0.16
N TYR A 116 18.41 -1.29 -1.03
CA TYR A 116 18.64 -0.01 -1.72
C TYR A 116 17.33 0.70 -2.09
N GLY A 117 16.33 -0.03 -2.59
CA GLY A 117 15.01 0.54 -2.87
C GLY A 117 14.33 1.06 -1.59
N PHE A 118 14.48 0.34 -0.49
CA PHE A 118 13.91 0.71 0.79
C PHE A 118 14.58 1.98 1.37
N LEU A 119 15.90 2.06 1.33
CA LEU A 119 16.63 3.27 1.72
C LEU A 119 16.31 4.46 0.81
N ALA A 120 16.15 4.22 -0.50
CA ALA A 120 15.73 5.24 -1.45
C ALA A 120 14.36 5.83 -1.08
N ARG A 121 13.40 4.98 -0.70
CA ARG A 121 12.09 5.40 -0.19
C ARG A 121 12.24 6.28 1.05
N ILE A 122 13.03 5.86 2.04
CA ILE A 122 13.22 6.65 3.26
C ILE A 122 13.83 8.01 2.94
N ALA A 123 14.86 8.04 2.09
CA ALA A 123 15.50 9.28 1.65
C ALA A 123 14.52 10.20 0.90
N ALA A 124 13.64 9.64 0.06
CA ALA A 124 12.60 10.40 -0.63
C ALA A 124 11.57 11.01 0.33
N ILE A 125 11.14 10.25 1.35
CA ILE A 125 10.24 10.75 2.39
C ILE A 125 10.91 11.86 3.19
N LYS A 126 12.14 11.63 3.65
CA LYS A 126 12.96 12.62 4.37
C LYS A 126 13.14 13.90 3.56
N ALA A 127 13.34 13.77 2.24
CA ALA A 127 13.45 14.91 1.33
C ALA A 127 12.21 15.81 1.31
N ARG A 128 11.03 15.22 1.44
CA ARG A 128 9.75 15.93 1.40
C ARG A 128 9.38 16.62 2.70
N CYS A 129 9.80 16.08 3.85
CA CYS A 129 9.33 16.57 5.14
C CYS A 129 10.37 17.19 6.05
N ALA A 130 11.65 16.91 5.85
CA ALA A 130 12.69 17.35 6.78
C ALA A 130 13.88 18.01 6.08
N ASP A 131 14.38 17.46 4.98
CA ASP A 131 15.67 17.87 4.40
C ASP A 131 15.70 17.71 2.88
N PHE A 132 15.48 18.81 2.15
CA PHE A 132 15.49 18.79 0.67
C PHE A 132 16.80 18.25 0.07
N GLY A 133 17.93 18.35 0.78
CA GLY A 133 19.22 17.78 0.36
C GLY A 133 19.21 16.24 0.27
N ALA A 134 18.33 15.58 1.01
CA ALA A 134 18.14 14.12 0.96
C ALA A 134 17.59 13.65 -0.40
N PHE A 135 17.06 14.54 -1.24
CA PHE A 135 16.59 14.18 -2.59
C PHE A 135 17.71 13.60 -3.45
N HIS A 136 18.91 14.20 -3.38
CA HIS A 136 20.07 13.70 -4.13
C HIS A 136 20.51 12.32 -3.63
N GLN A 137 20.40 12.07 -2.32
CA GLN A 137 20.65 10.75 -1.73
C GLN A 137 19.62 9.73 -2.22
N ALA A 138 18.33 10.09 -2.29
CA ALA A 138 17.29 9.24 -2.85
C ALA A 138 17.59 8.86 -4.30
N LEU A 139 17.95 9.83 -5.15
CA LEU A 139 18.32 9.57 -6.55
C LEU A 139 19.52 8.62 -6.68
N LYS A 140 20.56 8.80 -5.85
CA LYS A 140 21.73 7.90 -5.84
C LYS A 140 21.34 6.46 -5.49
N LEU A 141 20.55 6.28 -4.42
CA LEU A 141 20.10 4.97 -3.98
C LEU A 141 19.21 4.28 -5.02
N LYS A 142 18.33 5.04 -5.68
CA LYS A 142 17.49 4.55 -6.79
C LYS A 142 18.32 4.12 -7.99
N ALA A 143 19.29 4.95 -8.40
CA ALA A 143 20.18 4.62 -9.52
C ALA A 143 20.95 3.33 -9.25
N GLU A 144 21.42 3.15 -8.02
CA GLU A 144 22.15 1.95 -7.59
C GLU A 144 21.25 0.70 -7.55
N ALA A 145 20.04 0.81 -7.02
CA ALA A 145 19.05 -0.26 -7.09
C ALA A 145 18.70 -0.63 -8.54
N MET A 146 18.45 0.36 -9.41
CA MET A 146 18.16 0.11 -10.82
C MET A 146 19.34 -0.52 -11.57
N ARG A 147 20.58 -0.10 -11.27
CA ARG A 147 21.80 -0.72 -11.81
C ARG A 147 21.87 -2.20 -11.44
N ARG A 148 21.67 -2.52 -10.16
CA ARG A 148 21.69 -3.89 -9.65
C ARG A 148 20.56 -4.75 -10.20
N LEU A 149 19.35 -4.19 -10.31
CA LEU A 149 18.23 -4.85 -10.95
C LEU A 149 18.58 -5.28 -12.38
N ARG A 150 19.18 -4.39 -13.17
CA ARG A 150 19.64 -4.68 -14.54
C ARG A 150 20.72 -5.76 -14.60
N GLU A 151 21.60 -5.83 -13.62
CA GLU A 151 22.64 -6.86 -13.54
C GLU A 151 22.11 -8.24 -13.17
N ILE A 152 21.10 -8.28 -12.30
CA ILE A 152 20.51 -9.52 -11.79
C ILE A 152 19.51 -10.12 -12.78
N LEU A 153 18.71 -9.28 -13.45
CA LEU A 153 17.64 -9.72 -14.37
C LEU A 153 18.05 -10.80 -15.38
N PRO A 154 19.20 -10.72 -16.08
CA PRO A 154 19.62 -11.73 -17.05
C PRO A 154 19.96 -13.10 -16.44
N HIS A 155 20.25 -13.14 -15.14
CA HIS A 155 20.80 -14.30 -14.43
C HIS A 155 19.80 -14.90 -13.42
N MET A 156 18.59 -14.35 -13.33
CA MET A 156 17.63 -14.68 -12.28
C MET A 156 16.68 -15.80 -12.74
N ASN A 157 16.82 -16.98 -12.15
CA ASN A 157 15.90 -18.11 -12.36
C ASN A 157 14.67 -18.06 -11.45
N ASP A 158 14.75 -17.34 -10.33
CA ASP A 158 13.67 -17.18 -9.36
C ASP A 158 13.21 -15.73 -9.27
N ILE A 159 12.13 -15.43 -9.98
CA ILE A 159 11.50 -14.10 -10.08
C ILE A 159 10.80 -13.72 -8.78
N THR A 160 10.46 -14.66 -7.88
CA THR A 160 9.72 -14.36 -6.66
C THR A 160 10.49 -13.44 -5.71
N ARG A 161 11.82 -13.58 -5.68
CA ARG A 161 12.73 -12.72 -4.89
C ARG A 161 12.83 -11.28 -5.42
N LEU A 162 12.43 -11.05 -6.67
CA LEU A 162 12.47 -9.74 -7.29
C LEU A 162 11.30 -8.84 -6.87
N SER A 163 10.22 -9.45 -6.38
CA SER A 163 8.97 -8.74 -6.10
C SER A 163 9.17 -7.61 -5.08
N ARG A 164 9.79 -7.93 -3.95
CA ARG A 164 10.09 -6.95 -2.88
C ARG A 164 11.03 -5.85 -3.36
N ALA A 165 12.01 -6.16 -4.20
CA ALA A 165 12.88 -5.17 -4.81
C ALA A 165 12.13 -4.20 -5.72
N VAL A 166 11.26 -4.70 -6.58
CA VAL A 166 10.43 -3.89 -7.49
C VAL A 166 9.35 -3.14 -6.73
N MET A 167 8.86 -3.67 -5.60
CA MET A 167 7.99 -2.94 -4.68
C MET A 167 8.72 -1.77 -4.01
N SER A 168 9.95 -1.98 -3.52
CA SER A 168 10.76 -0.92 -2.90
C SER A 168 11.08 0.21 -3.89
N LEU A 169 11.57 -0.16 -5.08
CA LEU A 169 11.14 0.36 -6.39
C LEU A 169 10.04 1.40 -6.45
N MET A 170 8.85 0.86 -6.71
CA MET A 170 7.57 1.53 -6.82
C MET A 170 7.32 2.51 -5.68
N TYR A 171 7.62 2.12 -4.43
CA TYR A 171 7.48 3.03 -3.29
C TYR A 171 8.36 4.25 -3.46
N ALA A 172 9.66 4.07 -3.68
CA ALA A 172 10.58 5.20 -3.84
C ALA A 172 10.16 6.15 -4.96
N GLU A 173 9.70 5.63 -6.11
CA GLU A 173 9.16 6.44 -7.20
C GLU A 173 7.90 7.22 -6.79
N SER A 174 6.95 6.56 -6.14
CA SER A 174 5.71 7.19 -5.66
C SER A 174 5.99 8.31 -4.68
N TRP A 175 6.93 8.10 -3.76
CA TRP A 175 7.31 9.11 -2.78
C TRP A 175 8.09 10.28 -3.39
N CYS A 176 8.75 10.07 -4.53
CA CYS A 176 9.33 11.14 -5.35
C CYS A 176 8.32 11.84 -6.27
N ASP A 177 7.03 11.53 -6.19
CA ASP A 177 5.97 12.00 -7.11
C ASP A 177 6.24 11.66 -8.60
N ASN A 178 7.08 10.64 -8.85
CA ASN A 178 7.36 10.14 -10.20
C ASN A 178 6.41 8.98 -10.53
N TYR A 179 5.13 9.31 -10.70
CA TYR A 179 4.07 8.32 -10.87
C TYR A 179 4.22 7.50 -12.15
N GLN A 180 4.77 8.07 -13.22
CA GLN A 180 5.02 7.33 -14.47
C GLN A 180 5.99 6.16 -14.26
N ALA A 181 7.07 6.36 -13.51
CA ALA A 181 8.00 5.27 -13.18
C ALA A 181 7.38 4.27 -12.20
N ALA A 182 6.60 4.75 -11.22
CA ALA A 182 5.86 3.87 -10.32
C ALA A 182 4.90 2.94 -11.07
N ASP A 183 4.22 3.45 -12.10
CA ASP A 183 3.28 2.69 -12.94
C ASP A 183 3.99 1.56 -13.71
N VAL A 184 5.21 1.80 -14.21
CA VAL A 184 6.03 0.74 -14.84
C VAL A 184 6.34 -0.38 -13.85
N HIS A 185 6.69 -0.04 -12.60
CA HIS A 185 6.93 -1.03 -11.56
C HIS A 185 5.67 -1.80 -11.17
N LEU A 186 4.52 -1.13 -11.09
CA LEU A 186 3.21 -1.76 -10.84
C LEU A 186 2.84 -2.78 -11.94
N GLN A 187 3.05 -2.43 -13.21
CA GLN A 187 2.79 -3.34 -14.32
C GLN A 187 3.70 -4.57 -14.28
N LEU A 188 5.00 -4.36 -13.97
CA LEU A 188 5.94 -5.46 -13.80
C LEU A 188 5.50 -6.40 -12.67
N LEU A 189 5.08 -5.86 -11.53
CA LEU A 189 4.55 -6.64 -10.40
C LEU A 189 3.28 -7.42 -10.78
N GLY A 190 2.40 -6.83 -11.60
CA GLY A 190 1.23 -7.53 -12.14
C GLY A 190 1.62 -8.73 -13.00
N VAL A 191 2.60 -8.57 -13.91
CA VAL A 191 3.13 -9.68 -14.72
C VAL A 191 3.72 -10.78 -13.85
N MET A 192 4.50 -10.41 -12.83
CA MET A 192 5.11 -11.36 -11.90
C MET A 192 4.06 -12.14 -11.11
N ASN A 193 3.07 -11.45 -10.56
CA ASN A 193 1.97 -12.08 -9.82
C ASN A 193 1.19 -13.07 -10.69
N ASN A 194 0.84 -12.68 -11.91
CA ASN A 194 0.07 -13.53 -12.80
C ASN A 194 0.83 -14.79 -13.27
N ARG A 195 2.17 -14.78 -13.24
CA ARG A 195 3.00 -15.92 -13.67
C ARG A 195 3.44 -16.82 -12.53
N HIS A 196 3.76 -16.26 -11.37
CA HIS A 196 4.43 -16.99 -10.29
C HIS A 196 3.66 -16.98 -8.98
N GLY A 197 2.64 -16.12 -8.86
CA GLY A 197 2.01 -15.80 -7.58
C GLY A 197 2.93 -14.94 -6.72
N LEU A 198 2.35 -13.94 -6.06
CA LEU A 198 3.02 -13.20 -4.99
C LEU A 198 2.47 -13.63 -3.63
N GLU A 199 3.31 -13.49 -2.60
CA GLU A 199 2.84 -13.66 -1.23
C GLU A 199 1.70 -12.68 -0.93
N THR A 200 0.70 -13.14 -0.19
CA THR A 200 -0.49 -12.34 0.14
C THR A 200 -0.14 -11.02 0.83
N THR A 201 0.88 -11.02 1.70
CA THR A 201 1.36 -9.83 2.40
C THR A 201 2.03 -8.83 1.46
N ASP A 202 2.71 -9.30 0.42
CA ASP A 202 3.29 -8.46 -0.63
C ASP A 202 2.19 -7.87 -1.52
N LEU A 203 1.16 -8.66 -1.86
CA LEU A 203 -0.01 -8.19 -2.59
C LEU A 203 -0.76 -7.06 -1.87
N ILE A 204 -1.01 -7.21 -0.56
CA ILE A 204 -1.64 -6.16 0.25
C ILE A 204 -0.83 -4.86 0.17
N CYS A 205 0.50 -4.96 0.29
CA CYS A 205 1.40 -3.82 0.20
C CYS A 205 1.36 -3.13 -1.18
N ILE A 206 1.33 -3.91 -2.27
CA ILE A 206 1.22 -3.40 -3.65
C ILE A 206 -0.11 -2.69 -3.86
N LEU A 207 -1.22 -3.35 -3.54
CA LEU A 207 -2.56 -2.81 -3.71
C LEU A 207 -2.74 -1.52 -2.90
N HIS A 208 -2.30 -1.53 -1.63
CA HIS A 208 -2.32 -0.34 -0.78
C HIS A 208 -1.61 0.84 -1.44
N GLN A 209 -0.43 0.61 -2.02
CA GLN A 209 0.32 1.69 -2.67
C GLN A 209 -0.37 2.20 -3.94
N ASP A 210 -0.87 1.29 -4.78
CA ASP A 210 -1.53 1.67 -6.02
C ASP A 210 -2.81 2.46 -5.74
N ILE A 211 -3.61 2.04 -4.76
CA ILE A 211 -4.83 2.76 -4.34
C ILE A 211 -4.47 4.12 -3.75
N GLN A 212 -3.41 4.19 -2.95
CA GLN A 212 -2.91 5.44 -2.42
C GLN A 212 -2.51 6.41 -3.53
N ARG A 213 -1.70 5.95 -4.50
CA ARG A 213 -1.33 6.73 -5.69
C ARG A 213 -2.57 7.18 -6.47
N ALA A 214 -3.41 6.23 -6.87
CA ALA A 214 -4.64 6.44 -7.65
C ALA A 214 -5.56 7.48 -6.99
N THR A 215 -5.66 7.45 -5.67
CA THR A 215 -6.47 8.43 -4.93
C THR A 215 -5.85 9.82 -4.93
N LEU A 216 -4.55 9.93 -4.68
CA LEU A 216 -3.85 11.22 -4.60
C LEU A 216 -3.83 11.94 -5.95
N THR A 217 -3.80 11.19 -7.04
CA THR A 217 -3.79 11.74 -8.41
C THR A 217 -5.16 11.75 -9.07
N LEU A 218 -6.20 11.20 -8.40
CA LEU A 218 -7.51 10.89 -9.00
C LEU A 218 -7.35 10.22 -10.37
N ALA A 219 -6.53 9.17 -10.41
CA ALA A 219 -6.26 8.35 -11.59
C ALA A 219 -6.72 6.91 -11.37
N ARG A 220 -6.82 6.13 -12.45
CA ARG A 220 -7.12 4.69 -12.38
C ARG A 220 -6.02 3.92 -11.66
N THR A 221 -6.35 2.77 -11.07
CA THR A 221 -5.35 1.80 -10.59
C THR A 221 -4.63 1.18 -11.80
N HIS A 222 -3.38 0.75 -11.61
CA HIS A 222 -2.55 0.17 -12.68
C HIS A 222 -2.03 -1.23 -12.39
N PHE A 223 -2.07 -1.68 -11.14
CA PHE A 223 -1.81 -3.07 -10.82
C PHE A 223 -2.92 -3.95 -11.42
N SER A 224 -2.51 -4.99 -12.15
CA SER A 224 -3.43 -5.93 -12.79
C SER A 224 -3.22 -7.34 -12.26
N MET A 225 -4.33 -8.01 -11.98
CA MET A 225 -4.38 -9.39 -11.53
C MET A 225 -5.50 -10.11 -12.29
N GLN A 226 -5.24 -11.34 -12.73
CA GLN A 226 -6.23 -12.14 -13.47
C GLN A 226 -7.44 -12.46 -12.59
N ASP A 227 -8.64 -12.44 -13.20
CA ASP A 227 -9.91 -12.68 -12.50
C ASP A 227 -9.94 -13.98 -11.68
N LYS A 228 -9.32 -15.05 -12.19
CA LYS A 228 -9.22 -16.31 -11.43
C LYS A 228 -8.45 -16.17 -10.10
N ILE A 229 -7.45 -15.28 -10.05
CA ILE A 229 -6.65 -15.03 -8.85
C ILE A 229 -7.46 -14.14 -7.89
N TRP A 230 -8.15 -13.13 -8.43
CA TRP A 230 -9.11 -12.35 -7.64
C TRP A 230 -10.18 -13.24 -7.02
N ASN A 231 -10.82 -14.11 -7.81
CA ASN A 231 -11.86 -15.01 -7.35
C ASN A 231 -11.37 -16.00 -6.29
N ALA A 232 -10.13 -16.49 -6.40
CA ALA A 232 -9.56 -17.36 -5.37
C ALA A 232 -9.38 -16.61 -4.03
N LEU A 233 -8.81 -15.40 -4.08
CA LEU A 233 -8.58 -14.57 -2.89
C LEU A 233 -9.88 -14.06 -2.26
N GLU A 234 -10.89 -13.76 -3.07
CA GLU A 234 -12.22 -13.35 -2.60
C GLU A 234 -13.07 -14.52 -2.11
N GLY A 235 -12.91 -15.71 -2.72
CA GLY A 235 -13.57 -16.94 -2.28
C GLY A 235 -13.24 -17.27 -0.82
N ASP A 236 -11.98 -17.10 -0.41
CA ASP A 236 -11.55 -17.30 0.98
C ASP A 236 -12.28 -16.36 1.97
N PHE A 237 -12.60 -15.14 1.54
CA PHE A 237 -13.39 -14.20 2.33
C PHE A 237 -14.86 -14.61 2.35
N ILE A 238 -15.48 -14.84 1.18
CA ILE A 238 -16.92 -15.15 1.07
C ILE A 238 -17.27 -16.45 1.80
N HIS A 239 -16.47 -17.52 1.67
CA HIS A 239 -16.70 -18.79 2.36
C HIS A 239 -16.64 -18.67 3.89
N SER A 240 -15.94 -17.66 4.42
CA SER A 240 -15.86 -17.40 5.85
C SER A 240 -17.10 -16.66 6.40
N PHE A 241 -17.91 -16.04 5.53
CA PHE A 241 -19.06 -15.20 5.91
C PHE A 241 -20.40 -15.66 5.35
N ALA A 242 -20.41 -16.60 4.40
CA ALA A 242 -21.63 -17.20 3.84
C ALA A 242 -22.44 -18.07 4.83
N ALA A 243 -22.04 -18.18 6.10
CA ALA A 243 -22.78 -18.90 7.13
C ALA A 243 -23.87 -18.06 7.83
N GLY A 244 -24.03 -16.77 7.48
CA GLY A 244 -25.01 -15.91 8.15
C GLY A 244 -25.60 -14.84 7.24
N GLY A 245 -26.70 -15.17 6.55
CA GLY A 245 -27.60 -14.21 5.94
C GLY A 245 -27.48 -14.13 4.42
N ASP A 246 -28.54 -14.55 3.75
CA ASP A 246 -28.82 -14.14 2.38
C ASP A 246 -28.75 -12.61 2.30
N LEU A 247 -27.74 -12.09 1.62
CA LEU A 247 -27.73 -10.72 1.09
C LEU A 247 -28.80 -10.68 -0.02
N GLU A 248 -30.07 -10.62 0.39
CA GLU A 248 -31.19 -10.48 -0.54
C GLU A 248 -30.94 -9.30 -1.47
N ALA A 249 -31.09 -9.59 -2.77
CA ALA A 249 -30.88 -8.67 -3.87
C ALA A 249 -31.88 -7.50 -3.81
N GLY A 250 -31.52 -6.45 -3.07
CA GLY A 250 -32.13 -5.12 -3.18
C GLY A 250 -31.81 -4.45 -4.53
N PRO A 251 -32.52 -3.35 -4.87
CA PRO A 251 -32.73 -2.91 -6.25
C PRO A 251 -31.45 -2.70 -7.07
N GLN A 252 -31.47 -3.22 -8.29
CA GLN A 252 -30.40 -3.23 -9.29
C GLN A 252 -30.23 -1.86 -9.97
N GLY A 253 -29.86 -0.84 -9.20
CA GLY A 253 -29.36 0.43 -9.73
C GLY A 253 -27.82 0.51 -9.65
N PRO A 254 -27.16 1.30 -10.50
CA PRO A 254 -25.71 1.49 -10.42
C PRO A 254 -25.25 2.07 -9.07
N PHE A 255 -26.08 2.89 -8.41
CA PHE A 255 -25.87 3.33 -7.03
C PHE A 255 -25.89 2.19 -6.01
N GLY A 256 -26.80 1.23 -6.19
CA GLY A 256 -26.92 0.07 -5.32
C GLY A 256 -25.65 -0.77 -5.29
N TRP A 257 -24.93 -0.84 -6.42
CA TRP A 257 -23.62 -1.48 -6.47
C TRP A 257 -22.59 -0.73 -5.62
N ILE A 258 -22.41 0.58 -5.82
CA ILE A 258 -21.40 1.38 -5.10
C ILE A 258 -21.63 1.30 -3.58
N LEU A 259 -22.88 1.41 -3.14
CA LEU A 259 -23.25 1.34 -1.72
C LEU A 259 -23.03 -0.06 -1.15
N ARG A 260 -23.37 -1.12 -1.90
CA ARG A 260 -23.08 -2.50 -1.48
C ARG A 260 -21.59 -2.76 -1.31
N GLU A 261 -20.77 -2.25 -2.22
CA GLU A 261 -19.31 -2.34 -2.09
C GLU A 261 -18.82 -1.57 -0.86
N MET A 262 -19.40 -0.41 -0.54
CA MET A 262 -19.08 0.32 0.70
C MET A 262 -19.36 -0.53 1.95
N THR A 263 -20.56 -1.09 2.07
CA THR A 263 -20.94 -1.93 3.22
C THR A 263 -20.04 -3.17 3.32
N THR A 264 -19.68 -3.76 2.17
CA THR A 264 -18.74 -4.89 2.11
C THR A 264 -17.34 -4.47 2.59
N ALA A 265 -16.87 -3.27 2.21
CA ALA A 265 -15.59 -2.74 2.67
C ALA A 265 -15.57 -2.47 4.17
N PHE A 266 -16.65 -1.94 4.75
CA PHE A 266 -16.77 -1.79 6.21
C PHE A 266 -16.76 -3.13 6.93
N THR A 267 -17.50 -4.12 6.40
CA THR A 267 -17.47 -5.48 6.96
C THR A 267 -16.06 -6.06 6.93
N ALA A 268 -15.33 -5.86 5.82
CA ALA A 268 -13.94 -6.31 5.72
C ALA A 268 -13.02 -5.58 6.73
N LEU A 269 -13.22 -4.27 6.94
CA LEU A 269 -12.48 -3.52 7.97
C LEU A 269 -12.78 -4.02 9.39
N ASP A 270 -14.02 -4.34 9.71
CA ASP A 270 -14.37 -4.91 11.02
C ASP A 270 -13.67 -6.25 11.25
N VAL A 271 -13.61 -7.10 10.22
CA VAL A 271 -12.93 -8.40 10.27
C VAL A 271 -11.42 -8.24 10.47
N LEU A 272 -10.81 -7.22 9.87
CA LEU A 272 -9.38 -6.92 10.08
C LEU A 272 -9.05 -6.62 11.54
N GLN A 273 -9.98 -5.98 12.25
CA GLN A 273 -9.80 -5.53 13.63
C GLN A 273 -10.16 -6.60 14.68
N ARG A 274 -10.79 -7.69 14.26
CA ARG A 274 -11.14 -8.82 15.14
C ARG A 274 -9.89 -9.58 15.59
N SER A 275 -9.67 -9.64 16.90
CA SER A 275 -8.51 -10.33 17.50
C SER A 275 -8.58 -11.85 17.36
N ASP A 276 -9.78 -12.40 17.25
CA ASP A 276 -10.10 -13.81 17.07
C ASP A 276 -10.01 -14.28 15.62
N ALA A 277 -9.96 -13.35 14.65
CA ALA A 277 -9.91 -13.69 13.23
C ALA A 277 -8.54 -14.30 12.83
N PRO A 278 -8.53 -15.50 12.23
CA PRO A 278 -7.34 -16.11 11.63
C PRO A 278 -6.61 -15.17 10.65
N ARG A 279 -5.28 -15.28 10.56
CA ARG A 279 -4.45 -14.38 9.72
C ARG A 279 -4.81 -14.44 8.23
N ASN A 280 -5.15 -15.62 7.71
CA ASN A 280 -5.61 -15.79 6.32
C ASN A 280 -6.92 -15.04 6.07
N ILE A 281 -7.89 -15.11 6.99
CA ILE A 281 -9.16 -14.39 6.90
C ILE A 281 -8.93 -12.87 6.95
N ARG A 282 -8.05 -12.40 7.86
CA ARG A 282 -7.66 -10.99 7.90
C ARG A 282 -6.97 -10.54 6.60
N ASN A 283 -6.06 -11.33 6.06
CA ASN A 283 -5.42 -11.01 4.78
C ASN A 283 -6.43 -10.94 3.62
N ALA A 284 -7.40 -11.86 3.57
CA ALA A 284 -8.45 -11.85 2.56
C ALA A 284 -9.35 -10.60 2.70
N ALA A 285 -9.68 -10.22 3.94
CA ALA A 285 -10.41 -8.99 4.22
C ALA A 285 -9.64 -7.73 3.79
N ALA A 286 -8.33 -7.66 4.05
CA ALA A 286 -7.48 -6.58 3.54
C ALA A 286 -7.51 -6.48 2.01
N ILE A 287 -7.34 -7.61 1.34
CA ILE A 287 -7.38 -7.66 -0.13
C ILE A 287 -8.75 -7.23 -0.64
N LYS A 288 -9.85 -7.70 -0.04
CA LYS A 288 -11.21 -7.33 -0.45
C LYS A 288 -11.45 -5.83 -0.28
N CYS A 289 -11.09 -5.27 0.87
CA CYS A 289 -11.23 -3.84 1.14
C CYS A 289 -10.45 -2.98 0.13
N LEU A 290 -9.20 -3.35 -0.15
CA LEU A 290 -8.36 -2.67 -1.13
C LEU A 290 -8.93 -2.82 -2.55
N HIS A 291 -9.35 -4.02 -2.94
CA HIS A 291 -9.96 -4.25 -4.25
C HIS A 291 -11.19 -3.37 -4.46
N ILE A 292 -12.07 -3.28 -3.45
CA ILE A 292 -13.23 -2.39 -3.47
C ILE A 292 -12.84 -0.93 -3.72
N MET A 293 -11.86 -0.40 -2.96
CA MET A 293 -11.38 0.96 -3.17
C MET A 293 -10.87 1.17 -4.61
N GLY A 294 -10.11 0.21 -5.14
CA GLY A 294 -9.61 0.26 -6.52
C GLY A 294 -10.73 0.24 -7.55
N SER A 295 -11.72 -0.63 -7.38
CA SER A 295 -12.89 -0.75 -8.25
C SER A 295 -13.74 0.53 -8.24
N ILE A 296 -13.93 1.16 -7.08
CA ILE A 296 -14.65 2.44 -6.97
C ILE A 296 -13.91 3.55 -7.71
N VAL A 297 -12.59 3.66 -7.55
CA VAL A 297 -11.77 4.65 -8.29
C VAL A 297 -11.86 4.42 -9.79
N ASN A 298 -11.77 3.17 -10.24
CA ASN A 298 -11.88 2.85 -11.67
C ASN A 298 -13.28 3.12 -12.22
N HIS A 299 -14.32 2.87 -11.43
CA HIS A 299 -15.70 3.18 -11.78
C HIS A 299 -15.92 4.69 -11.94
N TYR A 300 -15.38 5.52 -11.04
CA TYR A 300 -15.39 6.99 -11.19
C TYR A 300 -14.86 7.45 -12.56
N HIS A 301 -13.85 6.77 -13.11
CA HIS A 301 -13.30 7.06 -14.44
C HIS A 301 -14.05 6.42 -15.60
N SER A 302 -14.92 5.46 -15.35
CA SER A 302 -15.60 4.67 -16.40
C SER A 302 -17.03 5.12 -16.60
N THR A 303 -17.68 5.64 -15.56
CA THR A 303 -19.03 6.18 -15.64
C THR A 303 -19.06 7.56 -16.31
N SER A 304 -20.13 7.82 -17.04
CA SER A 304 -20.47 9.16 -17.56
C SER A 304 -21.41 9.93 -16.63
N ASP A 305 -22.11 9.23 -15.72
CA ASP A 305 -23.09 9.82 -14.81
C ASP A 305 -22.38 10.63 -13.70
N THR A 306 -22.75 11.91 -13.57
CA THR A 306 -22.18 12.82 -12.55
C THR A 306 -22.54 12.40 -11.13
N VAL A 307 -23.76 11.86 -10.92
CA VAL A 307 -24.23 11.36 -9.64
C VAL A 307 -23.41 10.15 -9.22
N GLU A 308 -23.18 9.20 -10.12
CA GLU A 308 -22.33 8.04 -9.86
C GLU A 308 -20.88 8.47 -9.56
N LYS A 309 -20.36 9.48 -10.29
CA LYS A 309 -19.01 10.00 -10.05
C LYS A 309 -18.83 10.57 -8.66
N TYR A 310 -19.73 11.47 -8.23
CA TYR A 310 -19.58 12.07 -6.92
C TYR A 310 -19.82 11.02 -5.83
N THR A 311 -20.74 10.07 -6.06
CA THR A 311 -21.05 9.00 -5.11
C THR A 311 -19.84 8.09 -4.93
N ALA A 312 -19.20 7.68 -6.02
CA ALA A 312 -17.96 6.91 -5.99
C ALA A 312 -16.84 7.63 -5.22
N LEU A 313 -16.65 8.93 -5.45
CA LEU A 313 -15.65 9.72 -4.72
C LEU A 313 -15.96 9.83 -3.21
N ALA A 314 -17.23 10.06 -2.86
CA ALA A 314 -17.66 10.14 -1.48
C ALA A 314 -17.45 8.80 -0.75
N VAL A 315 -17.88 7.69 -1.37
CA VAL A 315 -17.68 6.34 -0.85
C VAL A 315 -16.19 6.04 -0.70
N LEU A 316 -15.37 6.33 -1.71
CA LEU A 316 -13.92 6.14 -1.64
C LEU A 316 -13.31 6.91 -0.45
N TYR A 317 -13.65 8.19 -0.30
CA TYR A 317 -13.16 9.00 0.82
C TYR A 317 -13.60 8.41 2.17
N ARG A 318 -14.87 8.01 2.28
CA ARG A 318 -15.44 7.43 3.50
C ARG A 318 -14.76 6.11 3.89
N ILE A 319 -14.51 5.20 2.95
CA ILE A 319 -13.82 3.93 3.21
C ILE A 319 -12.36 4.21 3.61
N ARG A 320 -11.65 5.10 2.90
CA ARG A 320 -10.26 5.45 3.24
C ARG A 320 -10.13 6.03 4.64
N ARG A 321 -11.05 6.90 5.03
CA ARG A 321 -11.10 7.43 6.39
C ARG A 321 -11.39 6.33 7.41
N ALA A 322 -12.33 5.44 7.13
CA ALA A 322 -12.63 4.30 8.01
C ALA A 322 -11.43 3.36 8.21
N ALA A 323 -10.55 3.27 7.22
CA ALA A 323 -9.34 2.46 7.20
C ALA A 323 -8.09 3.17 7.80
N ASP A 324 -8.22 4.42 8.27
CA ASP A 324 -7.10 5.27 8.69
C ASP A 324 -6.05 5.48 7.58
N MET A 325 -6.52 5.58 6.34
CA MET A 325 -5.70 5.81 5.13
C MET A 325 -5.89 7.22 4.54
N GLU A 326 -6.69 8.09 5.17
CA GLU A 326 -6.93 9.45 4.68
C GLU A 326 -5.67 10.32 4.77
N ARG A 327 -5.05 10.35 5.96
CA ARG A 327 -3.93 11.23 6.29
C ARG A 327 -2.79 10.45 6.92
N ILE A 328 -1.56 10.76 6.53
CA ILE A 328 -0.35 10.20 7.14
C ILE A 328 0.53 11.37 7.60
N PRO A 329 0.51 11.69 8.90
CA PRO A 329 1.33 12.76 9.46
C PRO A 329 2.78 12.29 9.61
N LEU A 330 3.72 13.05 9.04
CA LEU A 330 5.15 12.77 9.08
C LEU A 330 5.91 14.08 9.30
N CYS A 331 6.76 14.12 10.33
CA CYS A 331 7.59 15.28 10.69
C CYS A 331 6.81 16.61 10.70
N ALA A 332 5.68 16.63 11.42
CA ALA A 332 4.74 17.76 11.54
C ALA A 332 4.05 18.23 10.24
N ARG A 333 4.09 17.44 9.17
CA ARG A 333 3.36 17.68 7.92
C ARG A 333 2.47 16.50 7.58
N ASP A 334 1.27 16.77 7.09
CA ASP A 334 0.45 15.74 6.45
C ASP A 334 1.04 15.48 5.05
N ILE A 335 2.01 14.55 4.95
CA ILE A 335 2.64 14.24 3.65
C ILE A 335 1.64 13.54 2.73
N TYR A 336 0.72 12.78 3.31
CA TYR A 336 -0.44 12.28 2.58
C TYR A 336 -1.72 12.84 3.17
N ASP A 337 -2.57 13.34 2.26
CA ASP A 337 -3.90 13.84 2.54
C ASP A 337 -4.75 13.61 1.29
N SER A 338 -5.49 12.50 1.25
CA SER A 338 -6.40 12.23 0.13
C SER A 338 -7.59 13.20 0.07
N GLY A 339 -7.91 13.86 1.19
CA GLY A 339 -8.97 14.87 1.25
C GLY A 339 -8.66 16.07 0.34
N ARG A 340 -7.40 16.48 0.25
CA ARG A 340 -6.96 17.56 -0.66
C ARG A 340 -7.22 17.29 -2.14
N ALA A 341 -7.23 16.03 -2.55
CA ALA A 341 -7.53 15.65 -3.94
C ALA A 341 -9.03 15.41 -4.13
N ILE A 342 -9.66 14.60 -3.26
CA ILE A 342 -11.05 14.17 -3.44
C ILE A 342 -12.05 15.31 -3.21
N LEU A 343 -11.92 16.09 -2.13
CA LEU A 343 -12.96 17.02 -1.69
C LEU A 343 -13.21 18.18 -2.67
N PRO A 344 -12.19 18.84 -3.25
CA PRO A 344 -12.42 19.86 -4.27
C PRO A 344 -13.18 19.29 -5.47
N ARG A 345 -12.79 18.09 -5.92
CA ARG A 345 -13.45 17.42 -7.04
C ARG A 345 -14.88 17.02 -6.72
N LEU A 346 -15.13 16.53 -5.52
CA LEU A 346 -16.46 16.20 -5.02
C LEU A 346 -17.37 17.45 -5.01
N ARG A 347 -16.84 18.57 -4.52
CA ARG A 347 -17.53 19.87 -4.52
C ARG A 347 -17.89 20.33 -5.94
N GLU A 348 -16.94 20.26 -6.88
CA GLU A 348 -17.19 20.60 -8.28
C GLU A 348 -18.35 19.81 -8.88
N LEU A 349 -18.39 18.49 -8.64
CA LEU A 349 -19.44 17.61 -9.17
C LEU A 349 -20.80 17.89 -8.52
N LEU A 350 -20.83 18.16 -7.21
CA LEU A 350 -22.06 18.51 -6.49
C LEU A 350 -22.63 19.86 -6.94
N ILE A 351 -21.78 20.84 -7.22
CA ILE A 351 -22.22 22.15 -7.74
C ILE A 351 -22.77 22.00 -9.17
N ALA A 352 -22.17 21.10 -9.97
CA ALA A 352 -22.61 20.84 -11.33
C ALA A 352 -23.92 20.01 -11.42
N THR A 353 -24.45 19.52 -10.29
CA THR A 353 -25.61 18.63 -10.25
C THR A 353 -26.75 19.25 -9.45
N SER A 354 -27.96 19.28 -10.05
CA SER A 354 -29.16 19.92 -9.48
C SER A 354 -30.38 19.01 -9.35
N HIS A 355 -30.30 17.76 -9.82
CA HIS A 355 -31.44 16.83 -9.91
C HIS A 355 -31.19 15.49 -9.21
N ASP A 356 -30.25 15.45 -8.28
CA ASP A 356 -29.93 14.25 -7.52
C ASP A 356 -30.89 14.03 -6.33
N GLU A 357 -31.01 12.77 -5.90
CA GLU A 357 -31.85 12.40 -4.77
C GLU A 357 -31.41 13.15 -3.49
N PRO A 358 -32.32 13.82 -2.77
CA PRO A 358 -31.93 14.64 -1.62
C PRO A 358 -31.22 13.85 -0.51
N ALA A 359 -31.60 12.59 -0.29
CA ALA A 359 -30.97 11.72 0.70
C ALA A 359 -29.51 11.40 0.33
N MET A 360 -29.26 11.05 -0.94
CA MET A 360 -27.91 10.83 -1.46
C MET A 360 -27.05 12.10 -1.32
N ARG A 361 -27.59 13.24 -1.75
CA ARG A 361 -26.88 14.52 -1.66
C ARG A 361 -26.55 14.87 -0.21
N LEU A 362 -27.49 14.69 0.70
CA LEU A 362 -27.30 14.91 2.13
C LEU A 362 -26.22 13.99 2.71
N TRP A 363 -26.22 12.72 2.33
CA TRP A 363 -25.17 11.78 2.75
C TRP A 363 -23.79 12.20 2.25
N VAL A 364 -23.64 12.54 0.97
CA VAL A 364 -22.36 13.00 0.41
C VAL A 364 -21.88 14.29 1.09
N LEU A 365 -22.79 15.23 1.36
CA LEU A 365 -22.46 16.45 2.10
C LEU A 365 -22.02 16.15 3.54
N SER A 366 -22.60 15.15 4.18
CA SER A 366 -22.16 14.67 5.49
C SER A 366 -20.73 14.12 5.44
N VAL A 367 -20.41 13.31 4.42
CA VAL A 367 -19.07 12.74 4.21
C VAL A 367 -18.03 13.85 4.02
N GLY A 368 -18.31 14.85 3.19
CA GLY A 368 -17.42 16.01 3.04
C GLY A 368 -17.30 16.86 4.32
N SER A 369 -18.36 16.96 5.11
CA SER A 369 -18.35 17.66 6.40
C SER A 369 -17.45 16.99 7.43
N MET A 370 -17.33 15.65 7.40
CA MET A 370 -16.41 14.91 8.25
C MET A 370 -14.96 15.40 8.09
N ALA A 371 -14.57 15.82 6.88
CA ALA A 371 -13.23 16.32 6.59
C ALA A 371 -12.87 17.64 7.28
N GLY A 372 -13.88 18.32 7.85
CA GLY A 372 -13.75 19.63 8.46
C GLY A 372 -13.99 20.80 7.51
N ASP A 373 -14.26 20.53 6.23
CA ASP A 373 -14.47 21.57 5.20
C ASP A 373 -15.74 22.39 5.47
N SER A 374 -15.59 23.72 5.43
CA SER A 374 -16.65 24.66 5.80
C SER A 374 -17.77 24.75 4.76
N TRP A 375 -17.47 24.57 3.47
CA TRP A 375 -18.48 24.60 2.42
C TRP A 375 -19.42 23.41 2.57
N PHE A 376 -18.88 22.20 2.75
CA PHE A 376 -19.70 21.00 2.95
C PHE A 376 -20.59 21.13 4.20
N LYS A 377 -20.07 21.66 5.31
CA LYS A 377 -20.85 21.88 6.54
C LYS A 377 -22.01 22.86 6.34
N GLN A 378 -21.79 23.93 5.59
CA GLN A 378 -22.82 24.93 5.30
C GLN A 378 -23.92 24.34 4.41
N GLU A 379 -23.54 23.69 3.32
CA GLU A 379 -24.47 23.05 2.39
C GLU A 379 -25.26 21.91 3.05
N PHE A 380 -24.61 21.08 3.87
CA PHE A 380 -25.26 20.05 4.67
C PHE A 380 -26.34 20.65 5.57
N SER A 381 -25.98 21.71 6.31
CA SER A 381 -26.91 22.38 7.23
C SER A 381 -28.07 23.05 6.50
N HIS A 382 -27.82 23.60 5.32
CA HIS A 382 -28.86 24.18 4.47
C HIS A 382 -29.83 23.10 3.99
N LEU A 383 -29.32 22.02 3.38
CA LEU A 383 -30.15 20.94 2.85
C LEU A 383 -30.94 20.22 3.95
N ALA A 384 -30.32 19.93 5.10
CA ALA A 384 -31.01 19.32 6.24
C ALA A 384 -32.22 20.17 6.70
N LYS A 385 -32.05 21.51 6.77
CA LYS A 385 -33.14 22.42 7.10
C LYS A 385 -34.23 22.44 6.04
N THR A 386 -33.87 22.43 4.75
CA THR A 386 -34.85 22.37 3.65
C THR A 386 -35.67 21.08 3.68
N LEU A 387 -35.08 19.98 4.13
CA LEU A 387 -35.74 18.68 4.30
C LEU A 387 -36.51 18.55 5.63
N GLY A 388 -36.61 19.61 6.44
CA GLY A 388 -37.29 19.58 7.74
C GLY A 388 -36.56 18.75 8.82
N LEU A 389 -35.30 18.37 8.57
CA LEU A 389 -34.49 17.60 9.50
C LEU A 389 -33.86 18.53 10.55
N HIS A 390 -34.63 18.85 11.58
CA HIS A 390 -34.21 19.75 12.66
C HIS A 390 -33.57 19.02 13.86
N ASP A 391 -33.83 17.72 14.00
CA ASP A 391 -33.28 16.89 15.06
C ASP A 391 -31.97 16.22 14.61
N PRO A 392 -30.82 16.50 15.27
CA PRO A 392 -29.56 15.84 14.99
C PRO A 392 -29.63 14.30 15.11
N ALA A 393 -30.47 13.77 15.99
CA ALA A 393 -30.62 12.31 16.15
C ALA A 393 -31.32 11.69 14.93
N ALA A 394 -32.37 12.34 14.42
CA ALA A 394 -33.04 11.93 13.18
C ALA A 394 -32.11 11.98 11.96
N VAL A 395 -31.29 13.03 11.86
CA VAL A 395 -30.27 13.15 10.80
C VAL A 395 -29.24 12.02 10.91
N SER A 396 -28.73 11.75 12.12
CA SER A 396 -27.78 10.67 12.35
C SER A 396 -28.38 9.29 12.04
N GLY A 397 -29.65 9.07 12.37
CA GLY A 397 -30.39 7.85 12.03
C GLY A 397 -30.47 7.65 10.52
N LEU A 398 -30.93 8.67 9.79
CA LEU A 398 -31.05 8.62 8.33
C LEU A 398 -29.70 8.37 7.62
N LEU A 399 -28.63 9.00 8.08
CA LEU A 399 -27.29 8.78 7.55
C LEU A 399 -26.76 7.38 7.86
N SER A 400 -27.07 6.85 9.05
CA SER A 400 -26.68 5.49 9.44
C SER A 400 -27.47 4.45 8.63
N ASP A 401 -28.77 4.66 8.44
CA ASP A 401 -29.60 3.81 7.60
C ASP A 401 -29.07 3.78 6.17
N PHE A 402 -28.59 4.91 5.65
CA PHE A 402 -27.96 4.95 4.33
C PHE A 402 -26.65 4.14 4.26
N GLU A 403 -25.83 4.12 5.31
CA GLU A 403 -24.57 3.36 5.34
C GLU A 403 -24.76 1.86 5.58
N PHE A 404 -25.84 1.46 6.28
CA PHE A 404 -26.02 0.09 6.79
C PHE A 404 -27.28 -0.64 6.31
N SER A 405 -28.25 0.05 5.70
CA SER A 405 -29.43 -0.61 5.11
C SER A 405 -29.23 -0.84 3.60
N THR A 406 -29.40 -2.08 3.15
CA THR A 406 -29.54 -2.46 1.73
C THR A 406 -30.84 -1.94 1.08
N ARG A 407 -31.67 -1.20 1.82
CA ARG A 407 -32.87 -0.52 1.33
C ARG A 407 -32.55 0.93 0.95
N ALA A 408 -31.89 1.12 -0.18
CA ALA A 408 -31.92 2.40 -0.88
C ALA A 408 -33.37 2.61 -1.40
N GLY A 409 -34.20 3.20 -0.55
CA GLY A 409 -35.62 3.41 -0.78
C GLY A 409 -36.22 4.14 0.42
N LEU A 410 -35.67 5.32 0.72
CA LEU A 410 -36.29 6.23 1.69
C LEU A 410 -37.39 6.99 0.95
N ASN A 411 -38.62 6.48 1.03
CA ASN A 411 -39.81 7.29 0.78
C ASN A 411 -39.86 8.36 1.88
N LEU A 412 -39.23 9.51 1.64
CA LEU A 412 -39.50 10.73 2.37
C LEU A 412 -40.88 11.21 1.93
N GLU A 413 -41.93 10.76 2.63
CA GLU A 413 -43.23 11.41 2.54
C GLU A 413 -43.07 12.83 3.06
N VAL A 414 -43.13 13.79 2.14
CA VAL A 414 -43.14 15.23 2.43
C VAL A 414 -44.45 15.53 3.16
N GLY A 415 -44.35 15.82 4.45
CA GLY A 415 -45.43 16.40 5.25
C GLY A 415 -45.58 17.90 5.04
#